data_AF-A0A3L8P449-F1
#
_entry.id   AF-A0A3L8P449-F1
#
_cell.length_a   1.000
_cell.length_b   1.000
_cell.length_c   1.000
_cell.angle_alpha   90.00
_cell.angle_beta   90.00
_cell.angle_gamma   90.00
#
_symmetry.space_group_name_H-M   'P 1'
#
loop_
_entity.id
_entity.type
_entity.pdbx_description
1 polymer ?
#
loop_
_entity_poly.entity_id
_entity_poly.type
_entity_poly.pdbx_seq_one_letter_code
_entity_poly.pdbx_strand_id
1 'polypeptide(L)'
;MSHAPAPQQFDEPTWAIQVVFDPDEPWRDFAYTVGLVERGLPELHAYAYPSLGEDAAPDWRFGARDLCALLDAAAARLVAGDIAVGSEWLARYDDGLTTVSLRLDPPGDRDQLEAWLVEPDAQVLPVRWSVSRAPRGPRRRLDPDEHADLKQRYRALAELVDPMVDLPPAWRLPRRASYQPAQRYGPRTPLVLARAARLCSLDPVQLATVLSRSAAVEQTGSLTWPIAVAAALARPLGLEDALHQLHADAHHVLALFGQDGRLAQRWRDAVALCEGPAQGQDTLSREYRRALRGLFHDAVIAALAAELLGRDATPAVRLHALGPVLRPELPDGAPPGPEWAAAPVVVAAVEGLVADVAAPRLRHLMLRHLAAREDDEAYEMLLWRLEGHALSSACSLPLRERAHPELQVWLGAVAAAVVHRARLSATEVERLCAPAVGLVPGLRQVLNDPL
;
A
#
# COMPACT_ATOMS: atom_id res chain seq x y z
N MET A 1 -11.65 1.19 3.61
CA MET A 1 -11.98 1.70 2.25
C MET A 1 -12.49 3.13 2.38
N SER A 2 -11.59 4.12 2.29
CA SER A 2 -11.92 5.49 1.87
C SER A 2 -11.44 5.59 0.43
N HIS A 3 -12.35 5.39 -0.52
CA HIS A 3 -12.07 5.74 -1.90
C HIS A 3 -12.19 7.26 -1.97
N ALA A 4 -11.08 7.95 -2.24
CA ALA A 4 -11.21 9.20 -3.00
C ALA A 4 -12.08 8.87 -4.23
N PRO A 5 -13.09 9.68 -4.55
CA PRO A 5 -14.01 9.37 -5.65
C PRO A 5 -13.19 9.02 -6.90
N ALA A 6 -13.55 7.93 -7.56
CA ALA A 6 -12.91 7.55 -8.82
C ALA A 6 -12.97 8.76 -9.77
N PRO A 7 -11.87 9.13 -10.44
CA PRO A 7 -11.92 10.21 -11.41
C PRO A 7 -12.95 9.83 -12.46
N GLN A 8 -14.09 10.53 -12.46
CA GLN A 8 -14.96 10.54 -13.62
C GLN A 8 -14.08 11.00 -14.79
N GLN A 9 -14.20 10.36 -15.95
CA GLN A 9 -13.59 10.84 -17.20
C GLN A 9 -14.18 12.22 -17.50
N PHE A 10 -13.61 13.25 -16.89
CA PHE A 10 -13.71 14.62 -17.33
C PHE A 10 -12.72 14.80 -18.49
N ASP A 11 -13.06 15.65 -19.45
CA ASP A 11 -12.03 16.32 -20.26
C ASP A 11 -10.90 16.78 -19.33
N GLU A 12 -9.64 16.64 -19.76
CA GLU A 12 -8.46 16.93 -18.92
C GLU A 12 -8.68 18.19 -18.07
N PRO A 13 -8.45 18.15 -16.75
CA PRO A 13 -8.71 19.29 -15.88
C PRO A 13 -7.96 20.50 -16.42
N THR A 14 -8.68 21.60 -16.63
CA THR A 14 -8.13 22.85 -17.21
C THR A 14 -7.31 23.66 -16.22
N TRP A 15 -6.91 23.06 -15.10
CA TRP A 15 -6.10 23.69 -14.05
C TRP A 15 -4.97 22.74 -13.63
N ALA A 16 -3.87 23.33 -13.17
CA ALA A 16 -2.77 22.62 -12.53
C ALA A 16 -2.77 22.89 -11.02
N ILE A 17 -2.08 22.03 -10.27
CA ILE A 17 -1.86 22.22 -8.84
C ILE A 17 -0.35 22.30 -8.61
N GLN A 18 0.10 23.44 -8.10
CA GLN A 18 1.49 23.65 -7.70
C GLN A 18 1.62 23.31 -6.22
N VAL A 19 2.58 22.45 -5.88
CA VAL A 19 2.94 22.18 -4.49
C VAL A 19 4.32 22.78 -4.22
N VAL A 20 4.44 23.49 -3.10
CA VAL A 20 5.66 24.15 -2.66
C VAL A 20 6.12 23.49 -1.36
N PHE A 21 7.38 23.03 -1.37
CA PHE A 21 8.02 22.38 -0.23
C PHE A 21 9.18 23.21 0.25
N ASP A 22 9.16 23.57 1.53
CA ASP A 22 10.27 24.18 2.24
C ASP A 22 10.97 23.11 3.10
N PRO A 23 12.17 22.64 2.69
CA PRO A 23 12.90 21.61 3.44
C PRO A 23 13.41 22.10 4.80
N ASP A 24 13.58 23.43 4.98
CA ASP A 24 14.11 24.03 6.20
C ASP A 24 12.98 24.40 7.18
N GLU A 25 11.82 24.76 6.64
CA GLU A 25 10.62 25.11 7.42
C GLU A 25 9.39 24.31 6.96
N PRO A 26 9.28 23.00 7.27
CA PRO A 26 8.18 22.15 6.77
C PRO A 26 6.77 22.67 7.10
N TRP A 27 6.62 23.46 8.17
CA TRP A 27 5.36 24.12 8.53
C TRP A 27 4.86 25.14 7.51
N ARG A 28 5.72 25.53 6.55
CA ARG A 28 5.38 26.38 5.41
C ARG A 28 5.05 25.60 4.15
N ASP A 29 4.99 24.27 4.17
CA ASP A 29 4.56 23.54 2.98
C ASP A 29 3.12 23.90 2.61
N PHE A 30 2.85 24.18 1.34
CA PHE A 30 1.52 24.54 0.83
C PHE A 30 1.32 24.11 -0.62
N ALA A 31 0.09 24.21 -1.09
CA ALA A 31 -0.25 24.04 -2.51
C ALA A 31 -1.30 25.06 -2.93
N TYR A 32 -1.35 25.35 -4.23
CA TYR A 32 -2.40 26.19 -4.82
C TYR A 32 -2.70 25.79 -6.26
N THR A 33 -3.90 26.12 -6.72
CA THR A 33 -4.32 25.90 -8.12
C THR A 33 -3.80 27.00 -9.03
N VAL A 34 -3.60 26.67 -10.30
CA VAL A 34 -3.26 27.60 -11.38
C VAL A 34 -4.13 27.27 -12.59
N GLY A 35 -4.95 28.21 -13.04
CA GLY A 35 -5.79 28.09 -14.24
C GLY A 35 -7.30 28.11 -13.98
N LEU A 36 -7.76 28.17 -12.72
CA LEU A 36 -9.19 28.39 -12.43
C LEU A 36 -9.68 29.76 -12.88
N VAL A 37 -8.79 30.76 -12.87
CA VAL A 37 -9.09 32.12 -13.34
C VAL A 37 -9.54 32.15 -14.80
N GLU A 38 -9.04 31.26 -15.65
CA GLU A 38 -9.44 31.15 -17.07
C GLU A 38 -10.92 30.77 -17.22
N ARG A 39 -11.52 30.22 -16.16
CA ARG A 39 -12.95 29.90 -16.06
C ARG A 39 -13.76 30.96 -15.33
N GLY A 40 -13.16 32.10 -14.99
CA GLY A 40 -13.77 33.16 -14.20
C GLY A 40 -13.96 32.78 -12.73
N LEU A 41 -13.20 31.83 -12.21
CA LEU A 41 -13.25 31.37 -10.82
C LEU A 41 -11.97 31.76 -10.07
N PRO A 42 -12.04 31.97 -8.75
CA PRO A 42 -10.84 32.24 -7.97
C PRO A 42 -9.97 30.98 -7.83
N GLU A 43 -8.67 31.18 -7.65
CA GLU A 43 -7.73 30.10 -7.34
C GLU A 43 -7.91 29.63 -5.89
N LEU A 44 -7.47 28.40 -5.60
CA LEU A 44 -7.53 27.79 -4.27
C LEU A 44 -6.13 27.63 -3.69
N HIS A 45 -5.98 27.81 -2.39
CA HIS A 45 -4.70 27.64 -1.67
C HIS A 45 -4.90 26.82 -0.38
N ALA A 46 -4.04 25.85 -0.09
CA ALA A 46 -4.09 25.07 1.15
C ALA A 46 -2.69 24.88 1.76
N TYR A 47 -2.55 25.11 3.06
CA TYR A 47 -1.36 24.72 3.81
C TYR A 47 -1.35 23.22 4.13
N ALA A 48 -0.16 22.63 4.15
CA ALA A 48 0.06 21.24 4.54
C ALA A 48 -0.20 20.99 6.03
N TYR A 49 -0.08 22.02 6.87
CA TYR A 49 -0.35 21.97 8.31
C TYR A 49 -1.72 22.58 8.65
N PRO A 50 -2.36 22.15 9.76
CA PRO A 50 -3.64 22.70 10.18
C PRO A 50 -3.53 24.21 10.36
N SER A 51 -4.43 24.95 9.71
CA SER A 51 -4.51 26.41 9.78
C SER A 51 -5.64 26.90 10.71
N LEU A 52 -6.40 25.95 11.28
CA LEU A 52 -7.47 26.18 12.25
C LEU A 52 -7.35 25.17 13.42
N GLY A 53 -7.95 25.53 14.56
CA GLY A 53 -8.10 24.64 15.72
C GLY A 53 -6.89 24.60 16.66
N GLU A 54 -6.97 23.73 17.67
CA GLU A 54 -5.98 23.61 18.75
C GLU A 54 -4.97 22.47 18.55
N ASP A 55 -5.27 21.46 17.71
CA ASP A 55 -4.34 20.36 17.40
C ASP A 55 -3.29 20.83 16.38
N ALA A 56 -2.37 21.67 16.84
CA ALA A 56 -1.17 22.09 16.10
C ALA A 56 -0.07 21.01 16.11
N ALA A 57 -0.42 19.76 16.44
CA ALA A 57 0.59 18.73 16.65
C ALA A 57 1.33 18.44 15.32
N PRO A 58 2.66 18.55 15.32
CA PRO A 58 3.45 18.59 14.09
C PRO A 58 3.58 17.24 13.38
N ASP A 59 2.99 16.19 13.95
CA ASP A 59 3.09 14.80 13.54
C ASP A 59 2.04 14.38 12.50
N TRP A 60 1.08 15.25 12.17
CA TRP A 60 0.12 15.01 11.09
C TRP A 60 0.02 16.23 10.17
N ARG A 61 0.16 15.99 8.87
CA ARG A 61 0.11 17.01 7.82
C ARG A 61 -0.32 16.37 6.50
N PHE A 62 -0.85 17.17 5.59
CA PHE A 62 -1.06 16.71 4.22
C PHE A 62 0.27 16.51 3.50
N GLY A 63 0.44 15.36 2.85
CA GLY A 63 1.52 15.17 1.90
C GLY A 63 1.22 15.87 0.57
N ALA A 64 2.21 15.86 -0.34
CA ALA A 64 2.08 16.40 -1.69
C ALA A 64 0.81 15.93 -2.41
N ARG A 65 0.61 14.61 -2.39
CA ARG A 65 -0.49 13.94 -3.07
C ARG A 65 -1.84 14.27 -2.42
N ASP A 66 -1.87 14.39 -1.10
CA ASP A 66 -3.09 14.74 -0.37
C ASP A 66 -3.49 16.18 -0.64
N LEU A 67 -2.52 17.11 -0.71
CA LEU A 67 -2.76 18.49 -1.11
C LEU A 67 -3.31 18.58 -2.53
N CYS A 68 -2.71 17.85 -3.49
CA CYS A 68 -3.24 17.79 -4.85
C CYS A 68 -4.66 17.24 -4.88
N ALA A 69 -4.92 16.09 -4.25
CA ALA A 69 -6.25 15.49 -4.25
C ALA A 69 -7.29 16.39 -3.54
N LEU A 70 -6.89 17.07 -2.47
CA LEU A 70 -7.74 18.01 -1.74
C LEU A 70 -8.13 19.20 -2.62
N LEU A 71 -7.14 19.87 -3.22
CA LEU A 71 -7.37 21.05 -4.04
C LEU A 71 -8.11 20.71 -5.33
N ASP A 72 -7.82 19.56 -5.95
CA ASP A 72 -8.52 19.10 -7.14
C ASP A 72 -10.01 18.84 -6.84
N ALA A 73 -10.30 18.13 -5.75
CA ALA A 73 -11.67 17.87 -5.32
C ALA A 73 -12.41 19.17 -4.93
N ALA A 74 -11.72 20.12 -4.28
CA ALA A 74 -12.30 21.42 -3.95
C ALA A 74 -12.56 22.26 -5.21
N ALA A 75 -11.63 22.27 -6.17
CA ALA A 75 -11.76 22.96 -7.45
C ALA A 75 -12.94 22.42 -8.27
N ALA A 76 -13.06 21.09 -8.37
CA ALA A 76 -14.20 20.46 -9.04
C ALA A 76 -15.55 20.84 -8.41
N ARG A 77 -15.62 20.85 -7.06
CA ARG A 77 -16.83 21.28 -6.33
C ARG A 77 -17.11 22.77 -6.51
N LEU A 78 -16.09 23.62 -6.58
CA LEU A 78 -16.24 25.06 -6.83
C LEU A 78 -16.78 25.29 -8.25
N VAL A 79 -16.22 24.60 -9.24
CA VAL A 79 -16.67 24.63 -10.64
C VAL A 79 -18.11 24.16 -10.79
N ALA A 80 -18.52 23.14 -10.03
CA ALA A 80 -19.90 22.64 -10.01
C ALA A 80 -20.87 23.57 -9.27
N GLY A 81 -20.37 24.55 -8.50
CA GLY A 81 -21.18 25.41 -7.63
C GLY A 81 -21.62 24.73 -6.31
N ASP A 82 -21.02 23.59 -5.96
CA ASP A 82 -21.33 22.83 -4.75
C ASP A 82 -20.73 23.44 -3.47
N ILE A 83 -19.70 24.29 -3.63
CA ILE A 83 -19.08 25.05 -2.55
C ILE A 83 -18.93 26.52 -2.96
N ALA A 84 -19.00 27.38 -1.95
CA ALA A 84 -18.72 28.82 -2.03
C ALA A 84 -18.01 29.29 -0.76
N VAL A 85 -17.51 30.53 -0.74
CA VAL A 85 -16.91 31.13 0.47
C VAL A 85 -17.82 30.95 1.70
N GLY A 86 -17.25 30.46 2.80
CA GLY A 86 -17.95 30.08 4.02
C GLY A 86 -18.43 28.63 4.06
N SER A 87 -18.30 27.86 2.98
CA SER A 87 -18.65 26.43 2.98
C SER A 87 -17.71 25.64 3.88
N GLU A 88 -18.29 24.71 4.63
CA GLU A 88 -17.58 23.77 5.48
C GLU A 88 -17.87 22.33 5.04
N TRP A 89 -16.87 21.46 5.12
CA TRP A 89 -17.06 20.04 4.86
C TRP A 89 -16.06 19.19 5.64
N LEU A 90 -16.37 17.90 5.77
CA LEU A 90 -15.52 16.93 6.44
C LEU A 90 -14.87 16.01 5.42
N ALA A 91 -13.61 15.69 5.66
CA ALA A 91 -12.88 14.65 4.95
C ALA A 91 -12.32 13.63 5.95
N ARG A 92 -12.35 12.35 5.57
CA ARG A 92 -11.87 11.24 6.41
C ARG A 92 -10.61 10.63 5.81
N TYR A 93 -9.56 10.58 6.62
CA TYR A 93 -8.24 10.05 6.29
C TYR A 93 -7.91 8.85 7.19
N ASP A 94 -6.83 8.15 6.87
CA ASP A 94 -6.29 7.05 7.69
C ASP A 94 -7.34 5.97 8.00
N ASP A 95 -8.09 5.56 6.97
CA ASP A 95 -9.21 4.61 7.09
C ASP A 95 -10.32 5.05 8.08
N GLY A 96 -10.51 6.36 8.20
CA GLY A 96 -11.54 6.98 9.05
C GLY A 96 -11.09 7.27 10.47
N LEU A 97 -9.81 7.04 10.80
CA LEU A 97 -9.24 7.33 12.12
C LEU A 97 -8.94 8.82 12.33
N THR A 98 -8.78 9.56 11.24
CA THR A 98 -8.52 11.00 11.24
C THR A 98 -9.65 11.71 10.50
N THR A 99 -10.26 12.70 11.16
CA THR A 99 -11.27 13.58 10.55
C THR A 99 -10.69 14.97 10.38
N VAL A 100 -10.72 15.47 9.15
CA VAL A 100 -10.32 16.84 8.82
C VAL A 100 -11.56 17.67 8.56
N SER A 101 -11.69 18.79 9.27
CA SER A 101 -12.72 19.80 9.05
C SER A 101 -12.16 20.91 8.17
N LEU A 102 -12.72 21.08 6.99
CA LEU A 102 -12.30 22.03 5.98
C LEU A 102 -13.27 23.21 5.89
N ARG A 103 -12.74 24.39 5.60
CA ARG A 103 -13.51 25.61 5.36
C ARG A 103 -12.90 26.42 4.23
N LEU A 104 -13.73 26.90 3.32
CA LEU A 104 -13.32 27.82 2.26
C LEU A 104 -13.45 29.25 2.76
N ASP A 105 -12.34 29.93 2.99
CA ASP A 105 -12.30 31.29 3.52
C ASP A 105 -12.46 32.35 2.40
N PRO A 106 -12.80 33.61 2.76
CA PRO A 106 -12.78 34.73 1.82
C PRO A 106 -11.40 34.91 1.16
N PRO A 107 -11.32 35.62 0.00
CA PRO A 107 -10.06 35.86 -0.69
C PRO A 107 -8.98 36.42 0.24
N GLY A 108 -7.80 35.79 0.22
CA GLY A 108 -6.61 36.29 0.87
C GLY A 108 -5.73 37.08 -0.10
N ASP A 109 -4.78 37.82 0.47
CA ASP A 109 -3.73 38.48 -0.30
C ASP A 109 -2.81 37.42 -0.92
N ARG A 110 -2.70 37.43 -2.26
CA ARG A 110 -1.90 36.50 -3.04
C ARG A 110 -0.43 36.47 -2.59
N ASP A 111 0.14 37.63 -2.28
CA ASP A 111 1.55 37.75 -1.93
C ASP A 111 1.80 37.21 -0.51
N GLN A 112 0.81 37.31 0.38
CA GLN A 112 0.85 36.70 1.71
C GLN A 112 0.65 35.18 1.68
N LEU A 113 -0.07 34.68 0.68
CA LEU A 113 -0.28 33.25 0.43
C LEU A 113 0.81 32.64 -0.46
N GLU A 114 1.80 33.44 -0.88
CA GLU A 114 2.94 32.99 -1.70
C GLU A 114 2.53 32.29 -3.02
N ALA A 115 1.35 32.62 -3.55
CA ALA A 115 0.79 32.05 -4.77
C ALA A 115 1.32 32.77 -6.02
N TRP A 116 2.65 32.80 -6.19
CA TRP A 116 3.34 33.67 -7.15
C TRP A 116 3.06 33.37 -8.63
N LEU A 117 2.63 32.15 -8.96
CA LEU A 117 2.27 31.77 -10.34
C LEU A 117 0.83 32.14 -10.71
N VAL A 118 0.04 32.65 -9.75
CA VAL A 118 -1.32 33.14 -9.99
C VAL A 118 -1.27 34.57 -10.56
N GLU A 119 -2.17 34.86 -11.50
CA GLU A 119 -2.27 36.19 -12.11
C GLU A 119 -2.41 37.30 -11.05
N PRO A 120 -1.80 38.50 -11.24
CA PRO A 120 -1.80 39.56 -10.23
C PRO A 120 -3.17 40.01 -9.72
N ASP A 121 -4.19 39.99 -10.58
CA ASP A 121 -5.54 40.43 -10.24
C ASP A 121 -6.47 39.27 -9.86
N ALA A 122 -5.98 38.02 -9.89
CA ALA A 122 -6.78 36.86 -9.55
C ALA A 122 -6.96 36.73 -8.03
N GLN A 123 -8.18 36.39 -7.64
CA GLN A 123 -8.52 36.11 -6.25
C GLN A 123 -8.01 34.72 -5.86
N VAL A 124 -7.47 34.59 -4.64
CA VAL A 124 -7.05 33.31 -4.07
C VAL A 124 -7.84 33.02 -2.81
N LEU A 125 -8.63 31.95 -2.81
CA LEU A 125 -9.41 31.49 -1.66
C LEU A 125 -8.60 30.48 -0.82
N PRO A 126 -8.35 30.76 0.46
CA PRO A 126 -7.72 29.79 1.34
C PRO A 126 -8.69 28.66 1.71
N VAL A 127 -8.29 27.42 1.46
CA VAL A 127 -8.89 26.22 2.05
C VAL A 127 -8.19 25.97 3.38
N ARG A 128 -8.82 26.46 4.46
CA ARG A 128 -8.33 26.28 5.81
C ARG A 128 -8.90 25.03 6.45
N TRP A 129 -8.19 24.47 7.42
CA TRP A 129 -8.63 23.23 8.05
C TRP A 129 -8.08 22.99 9.44
N SER A 130 -8.80 22.16 10.19
CA SER A 130 -8.41 21.61 11.49
C SER A 130 -8.53 20.08 11.46
N VAL A 131 -7.83 19.41 12.37
CA VAL A 131 -7.84 17.96 12.49
C VAL A 131 -8.41 17.50 13.83
N SER A 132 -9.16 16.41 13.79
CA SER A 132 -9.65 15.69 14.95
C SER A 132 -9.26 14.22 14.84
N ARG A 133 -8.62 13.72 15.90
CA ARG A 133 -8.10 12.35 15.99
C ARG A 133 -8.03 11.91 17.44
N ALA A 134 -7.84 10.61 17.65
CA ALA A 134 -7.71 10.07 19.00
C ALA A 134 -6.52 10.72 19.75
N PRO A 135 -6.66 11.03 21.06
CA PRO A 135 -5.56 11.58 21.84
C PRO A 135 -4.44 10.55 22.03
N ARG A 136 -3.23 11.03 22.34
CA ARG A 136 -2.10 10.17 22.70
C ARG A 136 -2.44 9.34 23.94
N GLY A 137 -2.25 8.03 23.84
CA GLY A 137 -2.46 7.11 24.96
C GLY A 137 -1.14 6.57 25.54
N PRO A 138 -1.19 5.83 26.66
CA PRO A 138 -0.02 5.19 27.22
C PRO A 138 0.30 3.86 26.54
N ARG A 139 1.58 3.49 26.47
CA ARG A 139 2.00 2.14 26.06
C ARG A 139 1.47 1.09 27.04
N ARG A 140 0.76 0.11 26.50
CA ARG A 140 0.11 -0.96 27.28
C ARG A 140 0.98 -2.21 27.35
N ARG A 141 0.78 -3.01 28.39
CA ARG A 141 1.32 -4.38 28.45
C ARG A 141 0.47 -5.29 27.59
N LEU A 142 1.10 -6.31 27.00
CA LEU A 142 0.37 -7.38 26.31
C LEU A 142 -0.48 -8.14 27.34
N ASP A 143 -1.65 -8.57 26.91
CA ASP A 143 -2.41 -9.56 27.66
C ASP A 143 -1.68 -10.94 27.63
N PRO A 144 -2.02 -11.88 28.53
CA PRO A 144 -1.34 -13.17 28.61
C PRO A 144 -1.41 -14.01 27.32
N ASP A 145 -2.54 -13.98 26.62
CA ASP A 145 -2.77 -14.79 25.42
C ASP A 145 -1.97 -14.23 24.24
N GLU A 146 -1.95 -12.91 24.09
CA GLU A 146 -1.13 -12.23 23.13
C GLU A 146 0.36 -12.44 23.41
N HIS A 147 0.79 -12.39 24.67
CA HIS A 147 2.18 -12.64 25.03
C HIS A 147 2.60 -14.09 24.71
N ALA A 148 1.71 -15.07 24.91
CA ALA A 148 1.97 -16.46 24.55
C ALA A 148 2.09 -16.65 23.03
N ASP A 149 1.15 -16.11 22.26
CA ASP A 149 1.16 -16.13 20.80
C ASP A 149 2.43 -15.46 20.24
N LEU A 150 2.75 -14.27 20.74
CA LEU A 150 3.91 -13.51 20.27
C LEU A 150 5.22 -14.23 20.56
N LYS A 151 5.33 -14.92 21.71
CA LYS A 151 6.49 -15.80 22.01
C LYS A 151 6.63 -16.93 21.01
N GLN A 152 5.54 -17.58 20.62
CA GLN A 152 5.56 -18.66 19.64
C GLN A 152 5.99 -18.12 18.26
N ARG A 153 5.37 -17.02 17.81
CA ARG A 153 5.69 -16.37 16.52
C ARG A 153 7.13 -15.86 16.47
N TYR A 154 7.63 -15.28 17.56
CA TYR A 154 9.03 -14.85 17.66
C TYR A 154 10.00 -16.02 17.48
N ARG A 155 9.76 -17.15 18.17
CA ARG A 155 10.62 -18.34 18.05
C ARG A 155 10.63 -18.88 16.62
N ALA A 156 9.45 -19.06 16.03
CA ALA A 156 9.32 -19.55 14.67
C ALA A 156 10.06 -18.66 13.66
N LEU A 157 9.93 -17.34 13.78
CA LEU A 157 10.65 -16.41 12.89
C LEU A 157 12.16 -16.36 13.16
N ALA A 158 12.58 -16.39 14.42
CA ALA A 158 14.00 -16.36 14.79
C ALA A 158 14.76 -17.60 14.28
N GLU A 159 14.09 -18.76 14.22
CA GLU A 159 14.66 -20.00 13.67
C GLU A 159 14.89 -19.93 12.15
N LEU A 160 14.16 -19.07 11.43
CA LEU A 160 14.30 -18.86 9.99
C LEU A 160 15.38 -17.82 9.63
N VAL A 161 15.97 -17.14 10.61
CA VAL A 161 17.02 -16.14 10.38
C VAL A 161 18.35 -16.86 10.12
N ASP A 162 18.90 -16.69 8.92
CA ASP A 162 20.22 -17.23 8.56
C ASP A 162 21.30 -16.75 9.55
N PRO A 163 21.93 -17.67 10.32
CA PRO A 163 22.93 -17.31 11.34
C PRO A 163 24.24 -16.76 10.73
N MET A 164 24.45 -16.91 9.43
CA MET A 164 25.63 -16.40 8.72
C MET A 164 25.48 -14.93 8.28
N VAL A 165 24.31 -14.34 8.47
CA VAL A 165 24.03 -12.93 8.16
C VAL A 165 24.46 -12.06 9.32
N ASP A 166 25.37 -11.13 9.06
CA ASP A 166 25.68 -10.09 10.02
C ASP A 166 24.54 -9.07 10.01
N LEU A 167 23.71 -9.14 11.05
CA LEU A 167 22.55 -8.27 11.18
C LEU A 167 22.99 -6.86 11.61
N PRO A 168 22.44 -5.81 10.97
CA PRO A 168 22.65 -4.43 11.38
C PRO A 168 22.34 -4.24 12.88
N PRO A 169 23.10 -3.40 13.61
CA PRO A 169 22.93 -3.24 15.06
C PRO A 169 21.51 -2.93 15.49
N ALA A 170 20.78 -2.12 14.71
CA ALA A 170 19.40 -1.73 15.00
C ALA A 170 18.39 -2.90 14.96
N TRP A 171 18.69 -3.95 14.18
CA TRP A 171 17.81 -5.09 13.91
C TRP A 171 18.35 -6.43 14.43
N ARG A 172 19.44 -6.38 15.21
CA ARG A 172 20.02 -7.57 15.81
C ARG A 172 19.04 -8.22 16.79
N LEU A 173 18.90 -9.53 16.69
CA LEU A 173 18.04 -10.29 17.60
C LEU A 173 18.57 -10.25 19.04
N PRO A 174 17.70 -10.05 20.04
CA PRO A 174 18.12 -10.07 21.43
C PRO A 174 18.43 -11.50 21.88
N ARG A 175 19.48 -11.68 22.70
CA ARG A 175 19.78 -12.98 23.34
C ARG A 175 18.62 -13.49 24.21
N ARG A 176 17.90 -12.56 24.85
CA ARG A 176 16.69 -12.83 25.62
C ARG A 176 15.62 -11.83 25.22
N ALA A 177 14.55 -12.31 24.61
CA ALA A 177 13.40 -11.49 24.24
C ALA A 177 12.74 -10.85 25.48
N SER A 178 12.45 -9.55 25.39
CA SER A 178 11.74 -8.76 26.40
C SER A 178 10.48 -8.17 25.80
N TYR A 179 9.37 -8.26 26.54
CA TYR A 179 8.04 -7.83 26.09
C TYR A 179 7.51 -6.65 26.93
N GLN A 180 8.41 -5.88 27.52
CA GLN A 180 8.05 -4.72 28.34
C GLN A 180 7.55 -3.55 27.45
N PRO A 181 6.58 -2.74 27.91
CA PRO A 181 6.09 -1.59 27.13
C PRO A 181 7.17 -0.55 26.78
N ALA A 182 8.19 -0.40 27.63
CA ALA A 182 9.26 0.57 27.47
C ALA A 182 10.35 0.14 26.45
N GLN A 183 10.22 -1.02 25.82
CA GLN A 183 11.15 -1.43 24.76
C GLN A 183 11.10 -0.47 23.56
N ARG A 184 12.15 -0.50 22.73
CA ARG A 184 12.36 0.42 21.59
C ARG A 184 11.12 0.58 20.71
N TYR A 185 10.52 -0.53 20.29
CA TYR A 185 9.31 -0.58 19.46
C TYR A 185 8.06 -0.97 20.26
N GLY A 186 8.06 -0.73 21.57
CA GLY A 186 7.01 -1.18 22.48
C GLY A 186 7.09 -2.69 22.78
N PRO A 187 6.05 -3.27 23.38
CA PRO A 187 6.11 -4.64 23.91
C PRO A 187 6.25 -5.73 22.82
N ARG A 188 5.97 -5.40 21.55
CA ARG A 188 6.16 -6.30 20.39
C ARG A 188 7.56 -6.24 19.77
N THR A 189 8.50 -5.49 20.38
CA THR A 189 9.89 -5.33 19.91
C THR A 189 10.55 -6.63 19.42
N PRO A 190 10.47 -7.78 20.14
CA PRO A 190 11.11 -9.00 19.66
C PRO A 190 10.60 -9.49 18.31
N LEU A 191 9.29 -9.37 18.05
CA LEU A 191 8.69 -9.80 16.79
C LEU A 191 9.06 -8.87 15.63
N VAL A 192 9.06 -7.55 15.88
CA VAL A 192 9.53 -6.54 14.93
C VAL A 192 10.99 -6.82 14.54
N LEU A 193 11.86 -7.07 15.52
CA LEU A 193 13.27 -7.40 15.26
C LEU A 193 13.42 -8.73 14.52
N ALA A 194 12.64 -9.76 14.86
CA ALA A 194 12.65 -11.05 14.16
C ALA A 194 12.26 -10.92 12.69
N ARG A 195 11.20 -10.16 12.38
CA ARG A 195 10.79 -9.87 11.01
C ARG A 195 11.86 -9.10 10.25
N ALA A 196 12.40 -8.04 10.85
CA ALA A 196 13.42 -7.21 10.24
C ALA A 196 14.70 -8.02 9.94
N ALA A 197 15.13 -8.85 10.89
CA ALA A 197 16.24 -9.77 10.68
C ALA A 197 15.97 -10.78 9.56
N ARG A 198 14.76 -11.34 9.51
CA ARG A 198 14.37 -12.28 8.44
C ARG A 198 14.45 -11.64 7.05
N LEU A 199 14.01 -10.39 6.92
CA LEU A 199 14.10 -9.62 5.68
C LEU A 199 15.56 -9.41 5.25
N CYS A 200 16.48 -9.14 6.19
CA CYS A 200 17.92 -9.10 5.91
C CYS A 200 18.52 -10.46 5.53
N SER A 201 17.88 -11.56 5.95
CA SER A 201 18.30 -12.94 5.65
C SER A 201 17.66 -13.53 4.40
N LEU A 202 16.86 -12.77 3.64
CA LEU A 202 16.36 -13.25 2.35
C LEU A 202 17.53 -13.47 1.37
N ASP A 203 17.46 -14.57 0.63
CA ASP A 203 18.33 -14.76 -0.53
C ASP A 203 17.88 -13.85 -1.70
N PRO A 204 18.68 -13.71 -2.78
CA PRO A 204 18.33 -12.85 -3.90
C PRO A 204 16.99 -13.17 -4.58
N VAL A 205 16.61 -14.45 -4.67
CA VAL A 205 15.35 -14.88 -5.31
C VAL A 205 14.16 -14.51 -4.44
N GLN A 206 14.28 -14.74 -3.13
CA GLN A 206 13.26 -14.36 -2.16
C GLN A 206 13.09 -12.83 -2.12
N LEU A 207 14.18 -12.07 -2.14
CA LEU A 207 14.14 -10.61 -2.17
C LEU A 207 13.53 -10.08 -3.47
N ALA A 208 13.89 -10.64 -4.63
CA ALA A 208 13.26 -10.32 -5.92
C ALA A 208 11.75 -10.62 -5.90
N THR A 209 11.36 -11.71 -5.23
CA THR A 209 9.94 -12.02 -5.01
C THR A 209 9.27 -10.93 -4.18
N VAL A 210 9.85 -10.52 -3.03
CA VAL A 210 9.30 -9.39 -2.24
C VAL A 210 9.12 -8.14 -3.10
N LEU A 211 10.12 -7.77 -3.91
CA LEU A 211 10.06 -6.60 -4.79
C LEU A 211 8.91 -6.71 -5.81
N SER A 212 8.84 -7.81 -6.55
CA SER A 212 7.76 -8.04 -7.54
C SER A 212 6.37 -8.03 -6.89
N ARG A 213 6.21 -8.67 -5.73
CA ARG A 213 4.95 -8.72 -4.99
C ARG A 213 4.57 -7.37 -4.38
N SER A 214 5.55 -6.60 -3.94
CA SER A 214 5.33 -5.24 -3.43
C SER A 214 4.86 -4.32 -4.56
N ALA A 215 5.44 -4.48 -5.75
CA ALA A 215 5.04 -3.70 -6.92
C ALA A 215 3.60 -4.04 -7.34
N ALA A 216 3.22 -5.33 -7.29
CA ALA A 216 1.85 -5.78 -7.54
C ALA A 216 0.86 -5.13 -6.58
N VAL A 217 1.18 -5.09 -5.29
CA VAL A 217 0.36 -4.40 -4.29
C VAL A 217 0.30 -2.89 -4.55
N GLU A 218 1.43 -2.24 -4.87
CA GLU A 218 1.48 -0.80 -5.15
C GLU A 218 0.58 -0.40 -6.34
N GLN A 219 0.49 -1.18 -7.42
CA GLN A 219 -0.43 -0.82 -8.52
C GLN A 219 -1.91 -0.99 -8.16
N THR A 220 -2.23 -1.85 -7.20
CA THR A 220 -3.64 -2.08 -6.78
C THR A 220 -4.12 -1.16 -5.67
N GLY A 221 -3.19 -0.47 -5.01
CA GLY A 221 -3.42 0.31 -3.81
C GLY A 221 -2.22 1.21 -3.52
N SER A 222 -1.68 1.12 -2.31
CA SER A 222 -0.40 1.75 -1.99
C SER A 222 0.19 1.12 -0.73
N LEU A 223 1.46 0.78 -0.78
CA LEU A 223 2.25 0.34 0.37
C LEU A 223 2.41 1.41 1.43
N THR A 224 2.18 2.69 1.08
CA THR A 224 2.19 3.80 2.04
C THR A 224 0.88 3.92 2.83
N TRP A 225 -0.24 3.43 2.29
CA TRP A 225 -1.53 3.41 2.99
C TRP A 225 -1.48 2.72 4.37
N PRO A 226 -0.97 1.47 4.52
CA PRO A 226 -0.91 0.84 5.83
C PRO A 226 0.05 1.57 6.79
N ILE A 227 1.05 2.30 6.29
CA ILE A 227 1.96 3.11 7.11
C ILE A 227 1.21 4.29 7.72
N ALA A 228 0.43 5.02 6.90
CA ALA A 228 -0.38 6.15 7.36
C ALA A 228 -1.43 5.73 8.39
N VAL A 229 -2.17 4.64 8.12
CA VAL A 229 -3.14 4.07 9.07
C VAL A 229 -2.43 3.62 10.35
N ALA A 230 -1.23 3.03 10.23
CA ALA A 230 -0.48 2.60 11.39
C ALA A 230 -0.05 3.77 12.29
N ALA A 231 0.30 4.92 11.71
CA ALA A 231 0.62 6.12 12.48
C ALA A 231 -0.60 6.63 13.27
N ALA A 232 -1.78 6.63 12.66
CA ALA A 232 -3.02 7.00 13.33
C ALA A 232 -3.39 6.02 14.47
N LEU A 233 -3.21 4.72 14.26
CA LEU A 233 -3.45 3.68 15.28
C LEU A 233 -2.41 3.69 16.41
N ALA A 234 -1.16 4.03 16.11
CA ALA A 234 -0.07 4.06 17.09
C ALA A 234 -0.29 5.13 18.18
N ARG A 235 -0.95 6.23 17.83
CA ARG A 235 -1.22 7.37 18.72
C ARG A 235 -1.99 7.01 20.00
N PRO A 236 -3.21 6.45 19.95
CA PRO A 236 -3.93 6.05 21.16
C PRO A 236 -3.26 4.90 21.93
N LEU A 237 -2.24 4.25 21.35
CA LEU A 237 -1.45 3.18 21.97
C LEU A 237 -0.13 3.68 22.58
N GLY A 238 0.21 4.96 22.43
CA GLY A 238 1.49 5.52 22.89
C GLY A 238 2.71 4.99 22.11
N LEU A 239 2.49 4.54 20.88
CA LEU A 239 3.50 3.92 20.03
C LEU A 239 4.04 4.88 18.94
N GLU A 240 3.68 6.16 18.94
CA GLU A 240 4.16 7.15 17.95
C GLU A 240 5.70 7.21 17.90
N ASP A 241 6.36 7.37 19.05
CA ASP A 241 7.84 7.40 19.10
C ASP A 241 8.45 6.07 18.64
N ALA A 242 7.76 4.95 18.91
CA ALA A 242 8.21 3.63 18.49
C ALA A 242 8.12 3.46 16.97
N LEU A 243 7.06 3.98 16.34
CA LEU A 243 6.88 3.99 14.90
C LEU A 243 7.87 4.96 14.22
N HIS A 244 8.07 6.15 14.79
CA HIS A 244 9.06 7.11 14.30
C HIS A 244 10.48 6.51 14.36
N GLN A 245 10.82 5.87 15.46
CA GLN A 245 12.10 5.17 15.62
C GLN A 245 12.23 4.02 14.60
N LEU A 246 11.17 3.25 14.37
CA LEU A 246 11.13 2.19 13.36
C LEU A 246 11.40 2.74 11.95
N HIS A 247 10.80 3.86 11.58
CA HIS A 247 11.05 4.52 10.30
C HIS A 247 12.51 4.96 10.17
N ALA A 248 13.05 5.60 11.21
CA ALA A 248 14.44 6.03 11.23
C ALA A 248 15.42 4.85 11.09
N ASP A 249 15.15 3.75 11.78
CA ASP A 249 15.95 2.52 11.68
C ASP A 249 15.86 1.86 10.32
N ALA A 250 14.65 1.77 9.74
CA ALA A 250 14.47 1.25 8.40
C ALA A 250 15.21 2.09 7.37
N HIS A 251 15.10 3.42 7.45
CA HIS A 251 15.84 4.32 6.56
C HIS A 251 17.36 4.09 6.66
N HIS A 252 17.90 4.04 7.88
CA HIS A 252 19.33 3.82 8.10
C HIS A 252 19.81 2.44 7.63
N VAL A 253 19.08 1.38 7.96
CA VAL A 253 19.45 0.00 7.59
C VAL A 253 19.32 -0.23 6.09
N LEU A 254 18.26 0.28 5.46
CA LEU A 254 18.04 0.10 4.03
C LEU A 254 19.03 0.90 3.18
N ALA A 255 19.59 1.99 3.72
CA ALA A 255 20.73 2.65 3.11
C ALA A 255 21.95 1.70 2.98
N LEU A 256 22.12 0.73 3.89
CA LEU A 256 23.21 -0.26 3.82
C LEU A 256 23.07 -1.23 2.64
N PHE A 257 21.85 -1.47 2.14
CA PHE A 257 21.65 -2.26 0.91
C PHE A 257 22.20 -1.54 -0.34
N GLY A 258 22.47 -0.23 -0.23
CA GLY A 258 23.15 0.56 -1.24
C GLY A 258 24.66 0.70 -1.04
N GLN A 259 25.24 0.17 0.05
CA GLN A 259 26.65 0.34 0.43
C GLN A 259 27.43 -0.98 0.30
N ASP A 260 28.71 -0.93 -0.04
CA ASP A 260 29.55 -2.13 -0.27
C ASP A 260 29.44 -3.17 0.85
N GLY A 261 29.26 -4.44 0.46
CA GLY A 261 29.15 -5.56 1.39
C GLY A 261 28.21 -6.66 0.91
N ARG A 262 27.96 -7.64 1.79
CA ARG A 262 27.11 -8.81 1.47
C ARG A 262 25.65 -8.42 1.20
N LEU A 263 25.09 -7.47 1.97
CA LEU A 263 23.72 -7.01 1.78
C LEU A 263 23.54 -6.27 0.44
N ALA A 264 24.49 -5.41 0.06
CA ALA A 264 24.45 -4.78 -1.26
C ALA A 264 24.69 -5.76 -2.41
N GLN A 265 25.51 -6.80 -2.23
CA GLN A 265 25.62 -7.85 -3.24
C GLN A 265 24.27 -8.55 -3.45
N ARG A 266 23.61 -8.98 -2.36
CA ARG A 266 22.28 -9.60 -2.43
C ARG A 266 21.24 -8.67 -3.07
N TRP A 267 21.28 -7.38 -2.74
CA TRP A 267 20.44 -6.37 -3.39
C TRP A 267 20.68 -6.32 -4.90
N ARG A 268 21.94 -6.23 -5.34
CA ARG A 268 22.30 -6.21 -6.75
C ARG A 268 21.82 -7.46 -7.48
N ASP A 269 22.00 -8.62 -6.87
CA ASP A 269 21.57 -9.90 -7.45
C ASP A 269 20.03 -9.96 -7.56
N ALA A 270 19.30 -9.51 -6.53
CA ALA A 270 17.84 -9.45 -6.55
C ALA A 270 17.31 -8.45 -7.60
N VAL A 271 17.94 -7.28 -7.72
CA VAL A 271 17.61 -6.29 -8.75
C VAL A 271 17.86 -6.86 -10.16
N ALA A 272 18.98 -7.56 -10.37
CA ALA A 272 19.27 -8.19 -11.66
C ALA A 272 18.21 -9.25 -12.04
N LEU A 273 17.69 -10.00 -11.05
CA LEU A 273 16.58 -10.92 -11.27
C LEU A 273 15.28 -10.20 -11.65
N CYS A 274 15.04 -8.98 -11.14
CA CYS A 274 13.88 -8.17 -11.52
C CYS A 274 14.03 -7.51 -12.90
N GLU A 275 15.25 -7.10 -13.27
CA GLU A 275 15.54 -6.48 -14.57
C GLU A 275 15.44 -7.51 -15.73
N GLY A 276 15.72 -8.79 -15.47
CA GLY A 276 15.69 -9.83 -16.50
C GLY A 276 16.86 -9.74 -17.50
N PRO A 277 16.87 -10.59 -18.56
CA PRO A 277 18.01 -10.72 -19.48
C PRO A 277 18.16 -9.62 -20.56
N ALA A 278 17.39 -8.53 -20.55
CA ALA A 278 17.40 -7.44 -21.56
C ALA A 278 17.21 -6.07 -20.84
N GLN A 279 17.82 -4.91 -21.16
CA GLN A 279 18.70 -4.42 -22.22
C GLN A 279 19.47 -3.18 -21.67
N GLY A 280 20.70 -2.97 -22.15
CA GLY A 280 21.59 -1.88 -21.74
C GLY A 280 21.14 -0.47 -22.12
N GLN A 281 20.29 0.14 -21.30
CA GLN A 281 20.11 1.60 -21.23
C GLN A 281 20.38 2.08 -19.80
N ASP A 282 21.55 2.71 -19.60
CA ASP A 282 22.10 3.07 -18.28
C ASP A 282 21.23 4.05 -17.47
N THR A 283 20.40 4.87 -18.11
CA THR A 283 19.58 5.89 -17.43
C THR A 283 18.26 5.32 -16.89
N LEU A 284 17.50 4.59 -17.72
CA LEU A 284 16.24 3.95 -17.29
C LEU A 284 16.49 2.91 -16.18
N SER A 285 17.65 2.24 -16.21
CA SER A 285 18.06 1.32 -15.14
C SER A 285 18.26 2.03 -13.79
N ARG A 286 18.75 3.29 -13.75
CA ARG A 286 18.95 4.01 -12.47
C ARG A 286 17.64 4.42 -11.82
N GLU A 287 16.71 4.96 -12.59
CA GLU A 287 15.38 5.34 -12.08
C GLU A 287 14.60 4.11 -11.61
N TYR A 288 14.63 3.04 -12.40
CA TYR A 288 14.03 1.76 -12.02
C TYR A 288 14.61 1.21 -10.71
N ARG A 289 15.95 1.20 -10.56
CA ARG A 289 16.62 0.79 -9.32
C ARG A 289 16.27 1.67 -8.13
N ARG A 290 16.10 2.98 -8.35
CA ARG A 290 15.65 3.93 -7.32
C ARG A 290 14.20 3.63 -6.91
N ALA A 291 13.32 3.36 -7.87
CA ALA A 291 11.94 2.97 -7.64
C ALA A 291 11.85 1.66 -6.85
N LEU A 292 12.62 0.63 -7.23
CA LEU A 292 12.69 -0.64 -6.48
C LEU A 292 13.17 -0.43 -5.03
N ARG A 293 14.14 0.46 -4.81
CA ARG A 293 14.61 0.77 -3.45
C ARG A 293 13.53 1.47 -2.62
N GLY A 294 12.82 2.43 -3.20
CA GLY A 294 11.68 3.09 -2.54
C GLY A 294 10.57 2.09 -2.21
N LEU A 295 10.23 1.24 -3.17
CA LEU A 295 9.24 0.18 -2.99
C LEU A 295 9.61 -0.80 -1.88
N PHE A 296 10.88 -1.25 -1.84
CA PHE A 296 11.36 -2.13 -0.76
C PHE A 296 11.29 -1.43 0.59
N HIS A 297 11.66 -0.14 0.64
CA HIS A 297 11.59 0.66 1.85
C HIS A 297 10.16 0.73 2.39
N ASP A 298 9.19 1.02 1.53
CA ASP A 298 7.80 1.15 1.94
C ASP A 298 7.20 -0.21 2.34
N ALA A 299 7.53 -1.29 1.62
CA ALA A 299 7.12 -2.65 1.98
C ALA A 299 7.67 -3.08 3.36
N VAL A 300 8.95 -2.77 3.64
CA VAL A 300 9.58 -3.08 4.93
C VAL A 300 8.91 -2.28 6.05
N ILE A 301 8.72 -0.98 5.88
CA ILE A 301 8.09 -0.15 6.91
C ILE A 301 6.65 -0.59 7.15
N ALA A 302 5.87 -0.81 6.10
CA ALA A 302 4.50 -1.30 6.21
C ALA A 302 4.45 -2.60 7.02
N ALA A 303 5.26 -3.60 6.64
CA ALA A 303 5.29 -4.89 7.31
C ALA A 303 5.69 -4.77 8.79
N LEU A 304 6.74 -4.01 9.09
CA LEU A 304 7.22 -3.84 10.46
C LEU A 304 6.24 -3.01 11.31
N ALA A 305 5.57 -2.01 10.73
CA ALA A 305 4.51 -1.24 11.40
C ALA A 305 3.30 -2.12 11.73
N ALA A 306 2.91 -3.03 10.82
CA ALA A 306 1.86 -4.01 11.09
C ALA A 306 2.27 -5.00 12.20
N GLU A 307 3.52 -5.46 12.24
CA GLU A 307 4.01 -6.32 13.34
C GLU A 307 4.08 -5.56 14.68
N LEU A 308 4.44 -4.27 14.65
CA LEU A 308 4.45 -3.39 15.82
C LEU A 308 3.02 -3.24 16.38
N LEU A 309 2.03 -3.05 15.51
CA LEU A 309 0.61 -2.91 15.87
C LEU A 309 -0.13 -4.24 16.12
N GLY A 310 0.38 -5.37 15.66
CA GLY A 310 -0.14 -6.71 15.96
C GLY A 310 -1.66 -6.82 15.83
N ARG A 311 -2.36 -7.14 16.93
CA ARG A 311 -3.83 -7.28 16.95
C ARG A 311 -4.58 -5.94 16.86
N ASP A 312 -3.91 -4.83 17.16
CA ASP A 312 -4.49 -3.49 17.08
C ASP A 312 -4.51 -2.95 15.63
N ALA A 313 -3.74 -3.56 14.73
CA ALA A 313 -3.86 -3.30 13.30
C ALA A 313 -5.18 -3.88 12.78
N THR A 314 -5.92 -3.09 12.00
CA THR A 314 -7.12 -3.61 11.34
C THR A 314 -6.76 -4.77 10.41
N PRO A 315 -7.66 -5.73 10.16
CA PRO A 315 -7.39 -6.83 9.24
C PRO A 315 -6.89 -6.34 7.88
N ALA A 316 -7.49 -5.28 7.33
CA ALA A 316 -7.07 -4.70 6.06
C ALA A 316 -5.61 -4.20 6.09
N VAL A 317 -5.19 -3.49 7.15
CA VAL A 317 -3.80 -3.04 7.31
C VAL A 317 -2.85 -4.23 7.37
N ARG A 318 -3.17 -5.25 8.16
CA ARG A 318 -2.33 -6.46 8.29
C ARG A 318 -2.18 -7.17 6.94
N LEU A 319 -3.27 -7.39 6.22
CA LEU A 319 -3.25 -8.07 4.93
C LEU A 319 -2.39 -7.31 3.91
N HIS A 320 -2.63 -6.00 3.79
CA HIS A 320 -1.93 -5.13 2.85
C HIS A 320 -0.43 -5.03 3.15
N ALA A 321 -0.07 -4.88 4.42
CA ALA A 321 1.31 -4.69 4.86
C ALA A 321 2.16 -5.97 4.83
N LEU A 322 1.58 -7.11 5.22
CA LEU A 322 2.33 -8.35 5.40
C LEU A 322 2.34 -9.24 4.16
N GLY A 323 1.36 -9.12 3.26
CA GLY A 323 1.22 -10.01 2.10
C GLY A 323 2.49 -10.16 1.27
N PRO A 324 3.08 -9.05 0.77
CA PRO A 324 4.30 -9.11 -0.04
C PRO A 324 5.51 -9.76 0.65
N VAL A 325 5.63 -9.58 1.97
CA VAL A 325 6.82 -10.05 2.73
C VAL A 325 6.69 -11.49 3.22
N LEU A 326 5.47 -12.02 3.31
CA LEU A 326 5.22 -13.42 3.69
C LEU A 326 5.25 -14.37 2.49
N ARG A 327 5.00 -13.84 1.28
CA ARG A 327 4.88 -14.63 0.06
C ARG A 327 6.13 -15.43 -0.39
N PRO A 328 7.39 -14.96 -0.21
CA PRO A 328 8.58 -15.63 -0.75
C PRO A 328 8.83 -17.06 -0.24
N GLU A 329 8.16 -17.48 0.83
CA GLU A 329 8.36 -18.79 1.46
C GLU A 329 7.29 -19.82 1.04
N LEU A 330 6.37 -19.42 0.14
CA LEU A 330 5.18 -20.18 -0.17
C LEU A 330 5.15 -20.64 -1.63
N PRO A 331 4.52 -21.79 -1.93
CA PRO A 331 4.26 -22.23 -3.31
C PRO A 331 3.47 -21.20 -4.10
N ASP A 332 3.55 -21.25 -5.42
CA ASP A 332 2.81 -20.30 -6.26
C ASP A 332 1.29 -20.43 -6.13
N GLY A 333 0.63 -19.28 -6.02
CA GLY A 333 -0.81 -19.18 -5.77
C GLY A 333 -1.25 -19.53 -4.34
N ALA A 334 -0.32 -19.83 -3.43
CA ALA A 334 -0.64 -20.06 -2.03
C ALA A 334 -0.94 -18.74 -1.29
N PRO A 335 -2.02 -18.67 -0.50
CA PRO A 335 -2.26 -17.52 0.38
C PRO A 335 -1.18 -17.43 1.48
N PRO A 336 -0.77 -16.22 1.90
CA PRO A 336 0.15 -16.03 3.04
C PRO A 336 -0.31 -16.68 4.35
N GLY A 337 -1.62 -16.76 4.55
CA GLY A 337 -2.25 -17.32 5.74
C GLY A 337 -3.76 -17.44 5.57
N PRO A 338 -4.46 -18.07 6.53
CA PRO A 338 -5.91 -18.23 6.46
C PRO A 338 -6.68 -16.91 6.40
N GLU A 339 -6.13 -15.81 6.92
CA GLU A 339 -6.76 -14.49 6.86
C GLU A 339 -6.75 -13.87 5.44
N TRP A 340 -5.93 -14.38 4.51
CA TRP A 340 -5.97 -14.02 3.09
C TRP A 340 -6.98 -14.85 2.29
N ALA A 341 -7.51 -15.93 2.87
CA ALA A 341 -8.46 -16.78 2.17
C ALA A 341 -9.73 -16.01 1.82
N ALA A 342 -10.22 -16.21 0.59
CA ALA A 342 -11.50 -15.68 0.16
C ALA A 342 -12.64 -16.20 1.05
N ALA A 343 -13.74 -15.44 1.10
CA ALA A 343 -14.94 -15.88 1.81
C ALA A 343 -15.40 -17.26 1.29
N PRO A 344 -15.98 -18.13 2.16
CA PRO A 344 -16.37 -19.49 1.77
C PRO A 344 -17.28 -19.58 0.54
N VAL A 345 -18.16 -18.58 0.33
CA VAL A 345 -19.04 -18.51 -0.86
C VAL A 345 -18.24 -18.32 -2.16
N VAL A 346 -17.18 -17.52 -2.13
CA VAL A 346 -16.29 -17.30 -3.28
C VAL A 346 -15.46 -18.56 -3.54
N VAL A 347 -14.90 -19.15 -2.48
CA VAL A 347 -14.15 -20.41 -2.59
C VAL A 347 -15.03 -21.49 -3.22
N ALA A 348 -16.25 -21.68 -2.72
CA ALA A 348 -17.19 -22.66 -3.25
C ALA A 348 -17.57 -22.39 -4.71
N ALA A 349 -17.78 -21.12 -5.09
CA ALA A 349 -18.09 -20.76 -6.47
C ALA A 349 -16.93 -21.07 -7.42
N VAL A 350 -15.70 -20.69 -7.05
CA VAL A 350 -14.49 -20.94 -7.87
C VAL A 350 -14.17 -22.43 -7.93
N GLU A 351 -14.31 -23.17 -6.83
CA GLU A 351 -14.13 -24.62 -6.83
C GLU A 351 -15.20 -25.33 -7.67
N GLY A 352 -16.45 -24.86 -7.61
CA GLY A 352 -17.57 -25.37 -8.40
C GLY A 352 -17.34 -25.25 -9.92
N LEU A 353 -16.67 -24.19 -10.38
CA LEU A 353 -16.33 -24.01 -11.80
C LEU A 353 -15.49 -25.16 -12.36
N VAL A 354 -14.63 -25.76 -11.53
CA VAL A 354 -13.65 -26.78 -11.96
C VAL A 354 -13.92 -28.16 -11.38
N ALA A 355 -14.96 -28.33 -10.55
CA ALA A 355 -15.27 -29.59 -9.87
C ALA A 355 -15.54 -30.72 -10.88
N ASP A 356 -16.30 -30.45 -11.94
CA ASP A 356 -16.70 -31.43 -12.95
C ASP A 356 -15.84 -31.38 -14.23
N VAL A 357 -14.77 -30.58 -14.23
CA VAL A 357 -13.89 -30.45 -15.39
C VAL A 357 -12.85 -31.58 -15.38
N ALA A 358 -12.92 -32.46 -16.37
CA ALA A 358 -11.99 -33.59 -16.49
C ALA A 358 -10.51 -33.14 -16.54
N ALA A 359 -9.62 -33.93 -15.94
CA ALA A 359 -8.18 -33.60 -15.82
C ALA A 359 -7.49 -33.20 -17.15
N PRO A 360 -7.75 -33.85 -18.30
CA PRO A 360 -7.17 -33.40 -19.58
C PRO A 360 -7.60 -31.98 -19.98
N ARG A 361 -8.83 -31.58 -19.64
CA ARG A 361 -9.33 -30.22 -19.91
C ARG A 361 -8.71 -29.20 -18.97
N LEU A 362 -8.50 -29.54 -17.70
CA LEU A 362 -7.78 -28.69 -16.75
C LEU A 362 -6.32 -28.47 -17.19
N ARG A 363 -5.66 -29.52 -17.71
CA ARG A 363 -4.33 -29.39 -18.32
C ARG A 363 -4.35 -28.48 -19.53
N HIS A 364 -5.37 -28.58 -20.38
CA HIS A 364 -5.51 -27.72 -21.56
C HIS A 364 -5.75 -26.25 -21.17
N LEU A 365 -6.56 -26.00 -20.15
CA LEU A 365 -6.77 -24.67 -19.58
C LEU A 365 -5.44 -24.08 -19.08
N MET A 366 -4.67 -24.85 -18.33
CA MET A 366 -3.36 -24.44 -17.84
C MET A 366 -2.40 -24.06 -18.97
N LEU A 367 -2.34 -24.85 -20.05
CA LEU A 367 -1.50 -24.53 -21.21
C LEU A 367 -1.96 -23.26 -21.92
N ARG A 368 -3.27 -23.03 -22.04
CA ARG A 368 -3.81 -21.78 -22.61
C ARG A 368 -3.56 -20.58 -21.72
N HIS A 369 -3.62 -20.75 -20.41
CA HIS A 369 -3.27 -19.71 -19.44
C HIS A 369 -1.81 -19.30 -19.62
N LEU A 370 -0.88 -20.26 -19.64
CA LEU A 370 0.54 -20.02 -19.87
C LEU A 370 0.80 -19.32 -21.21
N ALA A 371 0.20 -19.80 -22.30
CA ALA A 371 0.33 -19.16 -23.61
C ALA A 371 -0.19 -17.72 -23.59
N ALA A 372 -1.35 -17.46 -22.97
CA ALA A 372 -1.89 -16.11 -22.86
C ALA A 372 -1.00 -15.17 -22.04
N ARG A 373 -0.29 -15.68 -21.02
CA ARG A 373 0.70 -14.88 -20.24
C ARG A 373 1.89 -14.47 -21.09
N GLU A 374 2.35 -15.36 -21.95
CA GLU A 374 3.50 -15.11 -22.84
C GLU A 374 3.12 -14.22 -24.03
N ASP A 375 1.92 -14.39 -24.58
CA ASP A 375 1.50 -13.76 -25.84
C ASP A 375 0.70 -12.45 -25.68
N ASP A 376 0.05 -12.21 -24.53
CA ASP A 376 -0.80 -11.03 -24.27
C ASP A 376 -0.31 -10.27 -23.03
N GLU A 377 0.48 -9.21 -23.26
CA GLU A 377 0.98 -8.32 -22.20
C GLU A 377 -0.15 -7.77 -21.32
N ALA A 378 -1.30 -7.45 -21.92
CA ALA A 378 -2.42 -6.89 -21.20
C ALA A 378 -3.19 -7.94 -20.38
N TYR A 379 -2.98 -9.24 -20.65
CA TYR A 379 -3.43 -10.34 -19.80
C TYR A 379 -2.48 -10.52 -18.61
N GLU A 380 -1.17 -10.48 -18.86
CA GLU A 380 -0.17 -10.57 -17.78
C GLU A 380 -0.29 -9.40 -16.79
N MET A 381 -0.48 -8.17 -17.29
CA MET A 381 -0.75 -6.99 -16.44
C MET A 381 -2.02 -7.18 -15.60
N LEU A 382 -3.07 -7.78 -16.16
CA LEU A 382 -4.30 -8.06 -15.42
C LEU A 382 -4.06 -9.08 -14.31
N LEU A 383 -3.33 -10.17 -14.59
CA LEU A 383 -2.98 -11.18 -13.59
C LEU A 383 -2.13 -10.58 -12.46
N TRP A 384 -1.15 -9.76 -12.81
CA TRP A 384 -0.29 -9.09 -11.85
C TRP A 384 -1.09 -8.15 -10.92
N ARG A 385 -2.08 -7.44 -11.47
CA ARG A 385 -3.03 -6.65 -10.67
C ARG A 385 -3.92 -7.52 -9.77
N LEU A 386 -4.44 -8.64 -10.28
CA LEU A 386 -5.24 -9.57 -9.47
C LEU A 386 -4.42 -10.21 -8.35
N GLU A 387 -3.14 -10.47 -8.60
CA GLU A 387 -2.21 -10.93 -7.57
C GLU A 387 -1.96 -9.87 -6.50
N GLY A 388 -1.81 -8.60 -6.88
CA GLY A 388 -1.75 -7.50 -5.90
C GLY A 388 -2.96 -7.47 -4.97
N HIS A 389 -4.16 -7.73 -5.49
CA HIS A 389 -5.36 -7.89 -4.67
C HIS A 389 -5.31 -9.15 -3.77
N ALA A 390 -4.88 -10.28 -4.31
CA ALA A 390 -4.74 -11.54 -3.57
C ALA A 390 -3.76 -11.42 -2.39
N LEU A 391 -2.73 -10.58 -2.53
CA LEU A 391 -1.74 -10.30 -1.49
C LEU A 391 -2.19 -9.24 -0.49
N SER A 392 -3.11 -8.35 -0.85
CA SER A 392 -3.48 -7.21 -0.02
C SER A 392 -4.89 -7.30 0.58
N SER A 393 -5.62 -8.38 0.29
CA SER A 393 -7.00 -8.56 0.76
C SER A 393 -7.38 -10.04 0.91
N ALA A 394 -8.51 -10.30 1.57
CA ALA A 394 -9.04 -11.64 1.80
C ALA A 394 -9.76 -12.17 0.54
N CYS A 395 -8.99 -12.47 -0.50
CA CYS A 395 -9.52 -12.96 -1.78
C CYS A 395 -8.72 -14.09 -2.44
N SER A 396 -7.73 -14.65 -1.73
CA SER A 396 -6.94 -15.76 -2.24
C SER A 396 -7.69 -17.10 -2.14
N LEU A 397 -7.54 -17.96 -3.14
CA LEU A 397 -8.03 -19.33 -3.05
C LEU A 397 -7.08 -20.18 -2.19
N PRO A 398 -7.57 -20.98 -1.22
CA PRO A 398 -6.74 -21.95 -0.52
C PRO A 398 -6.04 -22.93 -1.47
N LEU A 399 -4.88 -23.45 -1.07
CA LEU A 399 -4.15 -24.44 -1.84
C LEU A 399 -4.97 -25.72 -1.99
N ARG A 400 -5.09 -26.21 -3.22
CA ARG A 400 -5.65 -27.54 -3.49
C ARG A 400 -4.52 -28.57 -3.54
N GLU A 401 -4.57 -29.58 -2.67
CA GLU A 401 -3.52 -30.60 -2.48
C GLU A 401 -3.06 -31.33 -3.76
N ARG A 402 -3.81 -31.24 -4.87
CA ARG A 402 -3.52 -31.93 -6.14
C ARG A 402 -3.56 -31.02 -7.37
N ALA A 403 -3.71 -29.70 -7.18
CA ALA A 403 -3.68 -28.78 -8.32
C ALA A 403 -2.23 -28.55 -8.76
N HIS A 404 -2.05 -28.43 -10.07
CA HIS A 404 -0.79 -27.93 -10.62
C HIS A 404 -0.59 -26.46 -10.20
N PRO A 405 0.64 -25.99 -9.88
CA PRO A 405 0.88 -24.61 -9.45
C PRO A 405 0.27 -23.55 -10.37
N GLU A 406 0.47 -23.68 -11.68
CA GLU A 406 -0.11 -22.75 -12.67
C GLU A 406 -1.65 -22.72 -12.68
N LEU A 407 -2.29 -23.88 -12.44
CA LEU A 407 -3.74 -23.91 -12.29
C LEU A 407 -4.17 -23.21 -11.00
N GLN A 408 -3.41 -23.39 -9.91
CA GLN A 408 -3.64 -22.70 -8.64
C GLN A 408 -3.50 -21.18 -8.78
N VAL A 409 -2.50 -20.70 -9.53
CA VAL A 409 -2.31 -19.27 -9.83
C VAL A 409 -3.51 -18.72 -10.58
N TRP A 410 -3.94 -19.39 -11.66
CA TRP A 410 -5.12 -18.96 -12.41
C TRP A 410 -6.40 -18.95 -11.55
N LEU A 411 -6.63 -20.00 -10.75
CA LEU A 411 -7.78 -20.06 -9.85
C LEU A 411 -7.74 -18.97 -8.77
N GLY A 412 -6.56 -18.66 -8.24
CA GLY A 412 -6.36 -17.53 -7.31
C GLY A 412 -6.69 -16.18 -7.96
N ALA A 413 -6.29 -15.97 -9.22
CA ALA A 413 -6.66 -14.78 -9.98
C ALA A 413 -8.17 -14.69 -10.21
N VAL A 414 -8.85 -15.80 -10.49
CA VAL A 414 -10.31 -15.84 -10.60
C VAL A 414 -10.98 -15.49 -9.27
N ALA A 415 -10.51 -16.04 -8.14
CA ALA A 415 -11.05 -15.70 -6.81
C ALA A 415 -10.89 -14.20 -6.49
N ALA A 416 -9.71 -13.63 -6.78
CA ALA A 416 -9.47 -12.20 -6.65
C ALA A 416 -10.39 -11.37 -7.55
N ALA A 417 -10.62 -11.82 -8.79
CA ALA A 417 -11.49 -11.15 -9.75
C ALA A 417 -12.97 -11.16 -9.34
N VAL A 418 -13.44 -12.25 -8.73
CA VAL A 418 -14.80 -12.34 -8.18
C VAL A 418 -14.98 -11.35 -7.02
N VAL A 419 -14.05 -11.32 -6.06
CA VAL A 419 -14.13 -10.41 -4.91
C VAL A 419 -14.04 -8.94 -5.34
N HIS A 420 -13.16 -8.64 -6.30
CA HIS A 420 -12.92 -7.27 -6.77
C HIS A 420 -13.62 -6.95 -8.09
N ARG A 421 -14.73 -7.62 -8.39
CA ARG A 421 -15.41 -7.50 -9.69
C ARG A 421 -15.75 -6.07 -10.09
N ALA A 422 -16.15 -5.23 -9.13
CA ALA A 422 -16.47 -3.83 -9.36
C ALA A 422 -15.28 -2.99 -9.88
N ARG A 423 -14.05 -3.50 -9.74
CA ARG A 423 -12.80 -2.86 -10.21
C ARG A 423 -12.37 -3.34 -11.59
N LEU A 424 -13.10 -4.28 -12.20
CA LEU A 424 -12.77 -4.84 -13.51
C LEU A 424 -13.71 -4.27 -14.58
N SER A 425 -13.11 -3.82 -15.68
CA SER A 425 -13.85 -3.50 -16.90
C SER A 425 -14.38 -4.77 -17.58
N ALA A 426 -15.36 -4.61 -18.47
CA ALA A 426 -15.87 -5.73 -19.27
C ALA A 426 -14.76 -6.38 -20.10
N THR A 427 -13.87 -5.59 -20.70
CA THR A 427 -12.73 -6.07 -21.48
C THR A 427 -11.79 -6.94 -20.65
N GLU A 428 -11.53 -6.56 -19.39
CA GLU A 428 -10.67 -7.34 -18.49
C GLU A 428 -11.32 -8.64 -18.06
N VAL A 429 -12.64 -8.65 -17.82
CA VAL A 429 -13.38 -9.89 -17.55
C VAL A 429 -13.29 -10.83 -18.75
N GLU A 430 -13.46 -10.31 -19.97
CA GLU A 430 -13.33 -11.10 -21.20
C GLU A 430 -11.91 -11.64 -21.38
N ARG A 431 -10.89 -10.82 -21.12
CA ARG A 431 -9.49 -11.24 -21.18
C ARG A 431 -9.18 -12.33 -20.16
N LEU A 432 -9.71 -12.22 -18.93
CA LEU A 432 -9.58 -13.26 -17.90
C LEU A 432 -10.25 -14.58 -18.32
N CYS A 433 -11.40 -14.49 -19.01
CA CYS A 433 -12.14 -15.65 -19.48
C CYS A 433 -11.52 -16.35 -20.70
N ALA A 434 -10.72 -15.65 -21.50
CA ALA A 434 -10.25 -16.13 -22.79
C ALA A 434 -9.58 -17.52 -22.76
N PRO A 435 -8.66 -17.83 -21.81
CA PRO A 435 -8.07 -19.17 -21.72
C PRO A 435 -9.08 -20.29 -21.44
N ALA A 436 -10.19 -19.95 -20.78
CA ALA A 436 -11.20 -20.89 -20.30
C ALA A 436 -12.37 -21.11 -21.26
N VAL A 437 -12.41 -20.40 -22.40
CA VAL A 437 -13.48 -20.51 -23.39
C VAL A 437 -13.63 -21.96 -23.88
N GLY A 438 -14.83 -22.51 -23.68
CA GLY A 438 -15.19 -23.89 -24.03
C GLY A 438 -14.65 -24.97 -23.08
N LEU A 439 -13.93 -24.60 -22.02
CA LEU A 439 -13.33 -25.53 -21.05
C LEU A 439 -14.00 -25.45 -19.67
N VAL A 440 -14.31 -24.24 -19.21
CA VAL A 440 -14.91 -23.96 -17.90
C VAL A 440 -16.23 -23.22 -18.13
N PRO A 441 -17.36 -23.94 -18.30
CA PRO A 441 -18.65 -23.30 -18.44
C PRO A 441 -18.99 -22.54 -17.14
N GLY A 442 -19.68 -21.40 -17.27
CA GLY A 442 -20.11 -20.61 -16.12
C GLY A 442 -19.10 -19.59 -15.58
N LEU A 443 -17.83 -19.60 -16.00
CA LEU A 443 -16.83 -18.63 -15.52
C LEU A 443 -17.28 -17.18 -15.74
N ARG A 444 -17.72 -16.85 -16.97
CA ARG A 444 -18.21 -15.52 -17.30
C ARG A 444 -19.43 -15.14 -16.45
N GLN A 445 -20.28 -16.11 -16.13
CA GLN A 445 -21.44 -15.86 -15.29
C GLN A 445 -21.02 -15.55 -13.86
N VAL A 446 -20.18 -16.39 -13.24
CA VAL A 446 -19.64 -16.17 -11.88
C VAL A 446 -18.91 -14.83 -11.76
N LEU A 447 -18.22 -14.38 -12.81
CA LEU A 447 -17.59 -13.06 -12.80
C LEU A 447 -18.59 -11.92 -13.00
N ASN A 448 -19.77 -12.10 -13.59
CA ASN A 448 -20.72 -11.00 -13.80
C ASN A 448 -21.88 -10.96 -12.79
N ASP A 449 -22.11 -12.06 -12.08
CA ASP A 449 -23.15 -12.19 -11.06
C ASP A 449 -22.49 -12.01 -9.67
N PRO A 450 -22.72 -10.89 -8.96
CA PRO A 450 -22.12 -10.65 -7.65
C PRO A 450 -22.58 -11.70 -6.63
N LEU A 451 -21.62 -12.22 -5.86
CA LEU A 451 -21.81 -13.25 -4.81
C LEU A 451 -21.98 -12.65 -3.41
#